data_AF-Q5YEN3-F1
#
_entry.id   AF-Q5YEN3-F1
#
_cell.length_a   1.000
_cell.length_b   1.000
_cell.length_c   1.000
_cell.angle_alpha   90.00
_cell.angle_beta   90.00
_cell.angle_gamma   90.00
#
_symmetry.space_group_name_H-M   'P 1'
#
loop_
_entity.id
_entity.type
_entity.pdbx_description
1 polymer ?
#
loop_
_entity_poly.entity_id
_entity_poly.type
_entity_poly.pdbx_seq_one_letter_code
_entity_poly.pdbx_strand_id
1 'polypeptide(L)'
;STSSQLVRTPRMNEEIVGFEDVIENLRRKLLNGTKGQDVISIHGMPGLGKTTLANRLYSDRSVVSQFDICAQCCVSQVYSYKELLLALLCDAIGDDSARRELCASELADMLRKTLLPRRYLILVDDLWDNSAWDDLRGCFPDVNNRSRIILTTRHHEVAKYARVHSDPLHLRMFDEDESWKLLEKKVFGEQSCSPLLKDVGLRIAKMCGQLPLSIVLVAGILSEMEKEVECWELVANNLGTHIHNDSRAIVDQSYHVLPCHLKSCFLYFGAFLEDRVIDISRLIRLWLSESFIKSCEDRSLEDIAEGYLENLIGRNLVMVTQRAISDGKVKACRLH
;
A
#
# COMPACT_ATOMS: atom_id res chain seq x y z
N SER A 1 -14.76 -29.23 20.79
CA SER A 1 -15.01 -28.66 19.46
C SER A 1 -14.62 -27.20 19.50
N THR A 2 -13.33 -26.95 19.28
CA THR A 2 -12.66 -25.68 19.53
C THR A 2 -12.85 -24.71 18.36
N SER A 3 -13.30 -23.52 18.72
CA SER A 3 -13.56 -22.34 17.89
C SER A 3 -12.38 -21.98 16.99
N SER A 4 -12.61 -21.94 15.67
CA SER A 4 -11.69 -21.38 14.69
C SER A 4 -11.78 -19.86 14.69
N GLN A 5 -10.99 -19.20 15.54
CA GLN A 5 -10.73 -17.77 15.42
C GLN A 5 -9.76 -17.54 14.25
N LEU A 6 -10.31 -17.26 13.07
CA LEU A 6 -9.52 -16.75 11.93
C LEU A 6 -9.21 -15.27 12.16
N VAL A 7 -8.15 -15.10 12.94
CA VAL A 7 -7.08 -14.09 12.87
C VAL A 7 -7.31 -12.90 11.92
N ARG A 8 -7.45 -11.71 12.53
CA ARG A 8 -7.28 -10.39 11.92
C ARG A 8 -5.95 -10.31 11.15
N THR A 9 -5.95 -9.73 9.96
CA THR A 9 -4.74 -9.34 9.23
C THR A 9 -3.79 -8.57 10.16
N PRO A 10 -2.50 -8.95 10.26
CA PRO A 10 -1.55 -8.19 11.05
C PRO A 10 -1.43 -6.81 10.43
N ARG A 11 -1.78 -5.78 11.21
CA ARG A 11 -1.60 -4.37 10.81
C ARG A 11 -0.12 -4.15 10.54
N MET A 12 0.23 -3.65 9.36
CA MET A 12 1.57 -3.13 9.09
C MET A 12 1.80 -1.96 10.06
N ASN A 13 2.54 -2.20 11.15
CA ASN A 13 3.12 -1.14 11.98
C ASN A 13 4.34 -0.55 11.25
N GLU A 14 4.17 -0.12 10.00
CA GLU A 14 5.12 0.83 9.42
C GLU A 14 4.75 2.20 9.98
N GLU A 15 5.59 2.70 10.89
CA GLU A 15 5.45 4.07 11.37
C GLU A 15 5.65 5.01 10.18
N ILE A 16 4.56 5.68 9.80
CA ILE A 16 4.52 6.61 8.67
C ILE A 16 5.32 7.86 9.02
N VAL A 17 6.13 8.30 8.07
CA VAL A 17 6.93 9.52 8.16
C VAL A 17 6.27 10.60 7.30
N GLY A 18 6.16 11.81 7.83
CA GLY A 18 5.65 12.96 7.11
C GLY A 18 4.13 13.00 7.08
N PHE A 19 3.62 14.09 6.47
CA PHE A 19 2.20 14.40 6.38
C PHE A 19 1.49 14.52 7.73
N GLU A 20 2.19 14.83 8.82
CA GLU A 20 1.57 14.92 10.15
C GLU A 20 0.43 15.95 10.15
N ASP A 21 0.62 17.09 9.50
CA ASP A 21 -0.39 18.13 9.32
C ASP A 21 -1.63 17.62 8.57
N VAL A 22 -1.41 16.84 7.51
CA VAL A 22 -2.46 16.25 6.68
C VAL A 22 -3.21 15.17 7.44
N ILE A 23 -2.50 14.30 8.16
CA ILE A 23 -3.07 13.23 8.99
C ILE A 23 -4.01 13.84 10.04
N GLU A 24 -3.57 14.87 10.78
CA GLU A 24 -4.41 15.52 11.78
C GLU A 24 -5.65 16.16 11.17
N ASN A 25 -5.52 16.78 10.00
CA ASN A 25 -6.65 17.37 9.30
C ASN A 25 -7.68 16.29 8.89
N LEU A 26 -7.24 15.21 8.26
CA LEU A 26 -8.10 14.11 7.84
C LEU A 26 -8.74 13.40 9.04
N ARG A 27 -7.98 13.18 10.12
CA ARG A 27 -8.52 12.64 11.38
C ARG A 27 -9.66 13.50 11.91
N ARG A 28 -9.50 14.83 11.90
CA ARG A 28 -10.55 15.76 12.32
C ARG A 28 -11.81 15.64 11.45
N LYS A 29 -11.67 15.53 10.12
CA LYS A 29 -12.81 15.33 9.21
C LYS A 29 -13.56 14.02 9.50
N LEU A 30 -12.82 12.94 9.78
CA LEU A 30 -13.41 11.63 10.11
C LEU A 30 -14.18 11.67 11.45
N LEU A 31 -13.62 12.33 12.47
CA LEU A 31 -14.18 12.34 13.82
C LEU A 31 -15.27 13.40 14.03
N ASN A 32 -15.07 14.61 13.51
CA ASN A 32 -15.87 15.79 13.82
C ASN A 32 -16.67 16.31 12.61
N GLY A 33 -16.86 15.49 11.58
CA GLY A 33 -17.63 15.87 10.38
C GLY A 33 -19.14 15.98 10.60
N THR A 34 -19.89 16.07 9.50
CA THR A 34 -21.35 16.23 9.48
C THR A 34 -22.10 15.04 10.11
N LYS A 35 -23.40 15.23 10.39
CA LYS A 35 -24.30 14.14 10.83
C LYS A 35 -24.52 13.08 9.75
N GLY A 36 -24.58 13.50 8.48
CA GLY A 36 -24.70 12.62 7.32
C GLY A 36 -23.46 11.75 7.10
N GLN A 37 -23.60 10.82 6.15
CA GLN A 37 -22.45 10.17 5.54
C GLN A 37 -21.59 11.22 4.83
N ASP A 38 -20.27 11.08 4.89
CA ASP A 38 -19.36 11.92 4.10
C ASP A 38 -18.27 11.08 3.45
N VAL A 39 -17.78 11.56 2.32
CA VAL A 39 -16.70 10.96 1.54
C VAL A 39 -15.47 11.85 1.66
N ILE A 40 -14.44 11.33 2.31
CA ILE A 40 -13.16 11.99 2.50
C ILE A 40 -12.19 11.50 1.42
N SER A 41 -12.20 12.20 0.28
CA SER A 41 -11.38 11.83 -0.86
C SER A 41 -9.96 12.41 -0.80
N ILE A 42 -8.97 11.59 -1.14
CA ILE A 42 -7.54 11.95 -1.27
C ILE A 42 -7.12 11.65 -2.71
N HIS A 43 -6.68 12.67 -3.45
CA HIS A 43 -6.26 12.51 -4.83
C HIS A 43 -4.87 13.07 -5.11
N GLY A 44 -4.22 12.56 -6.15
CA GLY A 44 -2.88 12.99 -6.55
C GLY A 44 -2.18 11.92 -7.39
N MET A 45 -1.02 12.27 -7.94
CA MET A 45 -0.24 11.38 -8.82
C MET A 45 0.15 10.05 -8.13
N PRO A 46 0.50 9.01 -8.92
CA PRO A 46 1.05 7.76 -8.39
C PRO A 46 2.29 7.99 -7.51
N GLY A 47 2.51 7.13 -6.51
CA GLY A 47 3.70 7.18 -5.66
C GLY A 47 3.70 8.25 -4.54
N LEU A 48 2.68 9.12 -4.45
CA LEU A 48 2.56 10.13 -3.39
C LEU A 48 2.24 9.58 -1.98
N GLY A 49 1.91 8.29 -1.86
CA GLY A 49 1.54 7.70 -0.57
C GLY A 49 0.08 7.90 -0.16
N LYS A 50 -0.85 8.10 -1.11
CA LYS A 50 -2.30 8.20 -0.84
C LYS A 50 -2.83 6.99 -0.06
N THR A 51 -2.56 5.80 -0.58
CA THR A 51 -2.92 4.51 0.04
C THR A 51 -2.28 4.37 1.43
N THR A 52 -1.02 4.77 1.58
CA THR A 52 -0.31 4.76 2.86
C THR A 52 -0.99 5.66 3.89
N LEU A 53 -1.35 6.88 3.51
CA LEU A 53 -2.07 7.84 4.34
C LEU A 53 -3.47 7.36 4.72
N ALA A 54 -4.21 6.79 3.78
CA ALA A 54 -5.54 6.24 4.03
C ALA A 54 -5.48 5.05 5.01
N ASN A 55 -4.51 4.14 4.81
CA ASN A 55 -4.28 3.02 5.72
C ASN A 55 -3.85 3.46 7.12
N ARG A 56 -3.11 4.57 7.24
CA ARG A 56 -2.76 5.16 8.56
C ARG A 56 -3.99 5.49 9.38
N LEU A 57 -4.96 6.12 8.73
CA LEU A 57 -6.22 6.56 9.32
C LEU A 57 -7.12 5.35 9.60
N TYR A 58 -7.20 4.41 8.67
CA TYR A 58 -7.95 3.16 8.81
C TYR A 58 -7.37 2.22 9.89
N SER A 59 -6.09 2.38 10.23
CA SER A 59 -5.44 1.61 11.31
C SER A 59 -5.42 2.37 12.66
N ASP A 60 -5.77 3.66 12.67
CA ASP A 60 -5.72 4.50 13.85
C ASP A 60 -6.81 4.10 14.85
N ARG A 61 -6.42 3.68 16.05
CA ARG A 61 -7.36 3.27 17.09
C ARG A 61 -8.30 4.40 17.52
N SER A 62 -7.84 5.65 17.51
CA SER A 62 -8.67 6.81 17.86
C SER A 62 -9.77 7.05 16.82
N VAL A 63 -9.54 6.66 15.57
CA VAL A 63 -10.52 6.74 14.47
C VAL A 63 -11.43 5.52 14.51
N VAL A 64 -10.86 4.32 14.39
CA VAL A 64 -11.60 3.06 14.23
C VAL A 64 -12.54 2.77 15.40
N SER A 65 -12.15 3.12 16.63
CA SER A 65 -13.00 2.90 17.82
C SER A 65 -14.32 3.68 17.81
N GLN A 66 -14.48 4.64 16.90
CA GLN A 66 -15.69 5.45 16.77
C GLN A 66 -16.72 4.87 15.79
N PHE A 67 -16.38 3.77 15.12
CA PHE A 67 -17.22 3.11 14.13
C PHE A 67 -17.51 1.67 14.58
N ASP A 68 -18.76 1.26 14.41
CA ASP A 68 -19.24 -0.08 14.80
C ASP A 68 -18.72 -1.15 13.83
N ILE A 69 -18.44 -0.74 12.58
CA ILE A 69 -17.98 -1.62 11.52
C ILE A 69 -16.99 -0.88 10.63
N CYS A 70 -15.94 -1.57 10.24
CA CYS A 70 -14.94 -1.08 9.30
C CYS A 70 -14.80 -2.12 8.19
N ALA A 71 -14.68 -1.66 6.95
CA ALA A 71 -14.32 -2.53 5.84
C ALA A 71 -13.44 -1.79 4.84
N GLN A 72 -12.64 -2.52 4.07
CA GLN A 72 -11.83 -1.95 3.01
C GLN A 72 -11.89 -2.79 1.73
N CYS A 73 -11.72 -2.11 0.59
CA CYS A 73 -11.45 -2.75 -0.68
C CYS A 73 -10.46 -1.91 -1.50
N CYS A 74 -9.74 -2.58 -2.39
CA CYS A 74 -8.92 -1.93 -3.41
C CYS A 74 -9.57 -2.18 -4.78
N VAL A 75 -9.72 -1.13 -5.58
CA VAL A 75 -10.34 -1.20 -6.91
C VAL A 75 -9.25 -1.17 -7.97
N SER A 76 -8.88 -2.33 -8.51
CA SER A 76 -7.97 -2.41 -9.66
C SER A 76 -8.62 -1.82 -10.93
N GLN A 77 -7.81 -1.41 -11.90
CA GLN A 77 -8.30 -0.85 -13.18
C GLN A 77 -9.31 -1.78 -13.88
N VAL A 78 -9.03 -3.08 -13.83
CA VAL A 78 -9.99 -4.13 -14.19
C VAL A 78 -10.45 -4.77 -12.90
N TYR A 79 -11.69 -4.52 -12.49
CA TYR A 79 -12.26 -5.06 -11.26
C TYR A 79 -13.47 -5.97 -11.53
N SER A 80 -13.75 -6.84 -10.55
CA SER A 80 -15.01 -7.60 -10.49
C SER A 80 -15.86 -7.04 -9.37
N TYR A 81 -17.04 -6.52 -9.70
CA TYR A 81 -17.97 -5.98 -8.70
C TYR A 81 -18.31 -7.01 -7.62
N LYS A 82 -18.51 -8.28 -8.00
CA LYS A 82 -18.74 -9.38 -7.05
C LYS A 82 -17.56 -9.56 -6.09
N GLU A 83 -16.32 -9.50 -6.58
CA GLU A 83 -15.13 -9.66 -5.75
C GLU A 83 -14.94 -8.47 -4.79
N LEU A 84 -15.29 -7.24 -5.21
CA LEU A 84 -15.26 -6.07 -4.33
C LEU A 84 -16.27 -6.21 -3.18
N LEU A 85 -17.49 -6.66 -3.47
CA LEU A 85 -18.51 -6.91 -2.47
C LEU A 85 -18.09 -8.01 -1.48
N LEU A 86 -17.50 -9.09 -1.99
CA LEU A 86 -16.93 -10.15 -1.16
C LEU A 86 -15.82 -9.59 -0.26
N ALA A 87 -14.88 -8.81 -0.80
CA ALA A 87 -13.82 -8.20 -0.02
C ALA A 87 -14.36 -7.34 1.14
N LEU A 88 -15.34 -6.48 0.84
CA LEU A 88 -15.99 -5.64 1.84
C LEU A 88 -16.72 -6.47 2.91
N LEU A 89 -17.50 -7.47 2.52
CA LEU A 89 -18.22 -8.34 3.46
C LEU A 89 -17.26 -9.17 4.32
N CYS A 90 -16.20 -9.71 3.73
CA CYS A 90 -15.18 -10.48 4.45
C CYS A 90 -14.45 -9.62 5.48
N ASP A 91 -14.10 -8.37 5.16
CA ASP A 91 -13.47 -7.44 6.11
C ASP A 91 -14.47 -6.97 7.19
N ALA A 92 -15.72 -6.71 6.81
CA ALA A 92 -16.77 -6.21 7.68
C ALA A 92 -17.24 -7.22 8.75
N ILE A 93 -17.46 -8.47 8.35
CA ILE A 93 -18.14 -9.49 9.19
C ILE A 93 -17.46 -10.87 9.16
N GLY A 94 -16.24 -10.96 8.63
CA GLY A 94 -15.47 -12.21 8.52
C GLY A 94 -15.78 -13.00 7.26
N ASP A 95 -14.87 -13.92 6.90
CA ASP A 95 -14.98 -14.76 5.70
C ASP A 95 -16.04 -15.86 5.87
N ASP A 96 -16.77 -16.13 4.80
CA ASP A 96 -17.79 -17.16 4.73
C ASP A 96 -17.86 -17.70 3.30
N SER A 97 -17.46 -18.96 3.14
CA SER A 97 -17.38 -19.62 1.84
C SER A 97 -18.73 -19.67 1.12
N ALA A 98 -19.85 -19.72 1.85
CA ALA A 98 -21.18 -19.76 1.25
C ALA A 98 -21.51 -18.48 0.47
N ARG A 99 -20.93 -17.33 0.85
CA ARG A 99 -21.14 -16.07 0.14
C ARG A 99 -20.59 -16.08 -1.29
N ARG A 100 -19.62 -16.94 -1.59
CA ARG A 100 -19.05 -17.05 -2.94
C ARG A 100 -20.05 -17.62 -3.94
N GLU A 101 -21.07 -18.34 -3.47
CA GLU A 101 -22.13 -18.89 -4.31
C GLU A 101 -23.20 -17.86 -4.68
N LEU A 102 -23.34 -16.80 -3.87
CA LEU A 102 -24.32 -15.73 -4.09
C LEU A 102 -23.98 -14.89 -5.33
N CYS A 103 -25.01 -14.36 -5.97
CA CYS A 103 -24.83 -13.39 -7.05
C CYS A 103 -24.50 -11.99 -6.49
N ALA A 104 -24.05 -11.08 -7.36
CA ALA A 104 -23.61 -9.76 -6.95
C ALA A 104 -24.73 -8.91 -6.30
N SER A 105 -25.98 -9.04 -6.75
CA SER A 105 -27.10 -8.29 -6.17
C SER A 105 -27.44 -8.76 -4.74
N GLU A 106 -27.38 -10.07 -4.49
CA GLU A 106 -27.55 -10.64 -3.14
C GLU A 106 -26.45 -10.18 -2.19
N LEU A 107 -25.19 -10.14 -2.66
CA LEU A 107 -24.06 -9.63 -1.89
C LEU A 107 -24.19 -8.12 -1.61
N ALA A 108 -24.63 -7.34 -2.59
CA ALA A 108 -24.86 -5.90 -2.43
C ALA A 108 -25.96 -5.61 -1.39
N ASP A 109 -27.07 -6.33 -1.46
CA ASP A 109 -28.17 -6.23 -0.49
C ASP A 109 -27.72 -6.67 0.91
N MET A 110 -26.94 -7.75 1.01
CA MET A 110 -26.34 -8.20 2.27
C MET A 110 -25.41 -7.14 2.87
N LEU A 111 -24.52 -6.54 2.07
CA LEU A 111 -23.62 -5.49 2.51
C LEU A 111 -24.43 -4.27 3.01
N ARG A 112 -25.40 -3.82 2.22
CA ARG A 112 -26.27 -2.71 2.60
C ARG A 112 -27.01 -2.96 3.91
N LYS A 113 -27.63 -4.13 4.08
CA LYS A 113 -28.32 -4.53 5.33
C LYS A 113 -27.38 -4.61 6.53
N THR A 114 -26.13 -5.02 6.31
CA THR A 114 -25.09 -5.07 7.34
C THR A 114 -24.68 -3.67 7.80
N LEU A 115 -24.56 -2.72 6.87
CA LEU A 115 -24.15 -1.35 7.14
C LEU A 115 -25.28 -0.46 7.67
N LEU A 116 -26.53 -0.69 7.25
CA LEU A 116 -27.68 0.16 7.58
C LEU A 116 -27.86 0.49 9.08
N PRO A 117 -27.77 -0.47 10.03
CA PRO A 117 -27.98 -0.17 11.44
C PRO A 117 -26.73 0.33 12.17
N ARG A 118 -25.58 0.43 11.49
CA ARG A 118 -24.26 0.62 12.12
C ARG A 118 -23.56 1.85 11.58
N ARG A 119 -22.83 2.56 12.44
CA ARG A 119 -21.92 3.61 12.00
C ARG A 119 -20.69 2.94 11.39
N TYR A 120 -20.42 3.20 10.11
CA TYR A 120 -19.34 2.51 9.39
C TYR A 120 -18.22 3.44 8.92
N LEU A 121 -17.03 2.85 8.79
CA LEU A 121 -15.88 3.42 8.09
C LEU A 121 -15.49 2.49 6.94
N ILE A 122 -15.67 2.94 5.70
CA ILE A 122 -15.24 2.18 4.51
C ILE A 122 -13.99 2.83 3.92
N LEU A 123 -12.95 2.05 3.64
CA LEU A 123 -11.82 2.49 2.81
C LEU A 123 -11.98 1.93 1.39
N VAL A 124 -12.15 2.81 0.41
CA VAL A 124 -12.15 2.48 -1.02
C VAL A 124 -10.84 2.99 -1.62
N ASP A 125 -9.92 2.07 -1.87
CA ASP A 125 -8.56 2.39 -2.33
C ASP A 125 -8.43 2.28 -3.86
N ASP A 126 -7.67 3.21 -4.44
CA ASP A 126 -7.29 3.38 -5.85
C ASP A 126 -8.45 3.38 -6.87
N LEU A 127 -9.50 4.16 -6.61
CA LEU A 127 -10.66 4.23 -7.51
C LEU A 127 -10.31 4.91 -8.85
N TRP A 128 -10.56 4.22 -9.97
CA TRP A 128 -10.14 4.66 -11.30
C TRP A 128 -11.14 5.58 -12.01
N ASP A 129 -12.44 5.33 -11.89
CA ASP A 129 -13.45 6.06 -12.64
C ASP A 129 -14.79 6.21 -11.88
N ASN A 130 -15.68 7.00 -12.46
CA ASN A 130 -17.00 7.30 -11.89
C ASN A 130 -17.93 6.09 -11.90
N SER A 131 -17.81 5.18 -12.87
CA SER A 131 -18.63 3.96 -12.92
C SER A 131 -18.32 3.03 -11.76
N ALA A 132 -17.05 2.86 -11.41
CA ALA A 132 -16.65 2.08 -10.24
C ALA A 132 -17.20 2.68 -8.95
N TRP A 133 -17.28 4.02 -8.85
CA TRP A 133 -17.96 4.67 -7.73
C TRP A 133 -19.46 4.40 -7.73
N ASP A 134 -20.12 4.53 -8.89
CA ASP A 134 -21.56 4.34 -9.04
C ASP A 134 -22.01 2.92 -8.67
N ASP A 135 -21.19 1.91 -8.99
CA ASP A 135 -21.40 0.52 -8.60
C ASP A 135 -21.39 0.34 -7.07
N LEU A 136 -20.43 0.97 -6.38
CA LEU A 136 -20.23 0.78 -4.94
C LEU A 136 -21.17 1.65 -4.09
N ARG A 137 -21.41 2.91 -4.48
CA ARG A 137 -22.10 3.89 -3.63
C ARG A 137 -23.51 3.45 -3.22
N GLY A 138 -24.19 2.68 -4.07
CA GLY A 138 -25.53 2.14 -3.79
C GLY A 138 -25.56 1.16 -2.61
N CYS A 139 -24.41 0.59 -2.25
CA CYS A 139 -24.27 -0.31 -1.11
C CYS A 139 -24.05 0.41 0.22
N PHE A 140 -23.76 1.73 0.20
CA PHE A 140 -23.40 2.51 1.38
C PHE A 140 -24.55 3.42 1.82
N PRO A 141 -25.44 2.97 2.72
CA PRO A 141 -26.62 3.75 3.09
C PRO A 141 -26.25 4.95 3.96
N ASP A 142 -26.84 6.12 3.68
CA ASP A 142 -26.81 7.27 4.59
C ASP A 142 -28.08 7.32 5.43
N VAL A 143 -27.93 7.05 6.73
CA VAL A 143 -29.01 7.15 7.73
C VAL A 143 -28.70 8.22 8.77
N ASN A 144 -27.86 9.22 8.43
CA ASN A 144 -27.45 10.31 9.31
C ASN A 144 -26.78 9.85 10.62
N ASN A 145 -26.03 8.74 10.56
CA ASN A 145 -25.32 8.15 11.69
C ASN A 145 -23.81 8.46 11.71
N ARG A 146 -23.37 9.50 11.00
CA ARG A 146 -21.96 9.94 10.91
C ARG A 146 -21.01 8.89 10.32
N SER A 147 -21.50 8.06 9.42
CA SER A 147 -20.66 7.12 8.68
C SER A 147 -19.68 7.86 7.76
N ARG A 148 -18.54 7.23 7.46
CA ARG A 148 -17.46 7.84 6.68
C ARG A 148 -16.96 6.87 5.62
N ILE A 149 -16.57 7.43 4.48
CA ILE A 149 -15.86 6.71 3.44
C ILE A 149 -14.54 7.44 3.21
N ILE A 150 -13.42 6.75 3.31
CA ILE A 150 -12.13 7.24 2.83
C ILE A 150 -11.99 6.74 1.39
N LEU A 151 -11.72 7.64 0.46
CA LEU A 151 -11.56 7.30 -0.96
C LEU A 151 -10.19 7.79 -1.43
N THR A 152 -9.39 6.92 -2.03
CA THR A 152 -8.15 7.33 -2.71
C THR A 152 -8.32 7.18 -4.22
N THR A 153 -7.74 8.11 -4.99
CA THR A 153 -7.79 8.05 -6.46
C THR A 153 -6.63 8.84 -7.06
N ARG A 154 -6.25 8.49 -8.30
CA ARG A 154 -5.29 9.27 -9.08
C ARG A 154 -5.94 10.49 -9.74
N HIS A 155 -7.26 10.50 -9.89
CA HIS A 155 -8.00 11.45 -10.73
C HIS A 155 -8.80 12.45 -9.91
N HIS A 156 -8.51 13.75 -10.09
CA HIS A 156 -9.25 14.83 -9.42
C HIS A 156 -10.75 14.78 -9.73
N GLU A 157 -11.13 14.51 -10.97
CA GLU A 157 -12.53 14.47 -11.39
C GLU A 157 -13.32 13.35 -10.70
N VAL A 158 -12.70 12.19 -10.43
CA VAL A 158 -13.34 11.09 -9.69
C VAL A 158 -13.57 11.50 -8.24
N ALA A 159 -12.56 12.10 -7.60
CA ALA A 159 -12.70 12.59 -6.22
C ALA A 159 -13.78 13.67 -6.11
N LYS A 160 -13.86 14.57 -7.10
CA LYS A 160 -14.88 15.61 -7.17
C LYS A 160 -16.27 15.05 -7.44
N TYR A 161 -16.39 14.02 -8.27
CA TYR A 161 -17.66 13.33 -8.55
C TYR A 161 -18.18 12.58 -7.31
N ALA A 162 -17.28 11.97 -6.53
CA ALA A 162 -17.63 11.27 -5.29
C ALA A 162 -17.90 12.19 -4.09
N ARG A 163 -17.74 13.52 -4.25
CA ARG A 163 -17.92 14.49 -3.17
C ARG A 163 -19.35 14.46 -2.61
N VAL A 164 -19.45 14.44 -1.28
CA VAL A 164 -20.72 14.63 -0.56
C VAL A 164 -20.71 15.95 0.20
N HIS A 165 -19.88 16.10 1.23
CA HIS A 165 -19.74 17.35 1.97
C HIS A 165 -18.32 17.89 1.92
N SER A 166 -17.33 17.05 2.22
CA SER A 166 -15.93 17.46 2.26
C SER A 166 -15.35 17.70 0.88
N ASP A 167 -14.62 18.81 0.71
CA ASP A 167 -13.81 19.02 -0.50
C ASP A 167 -12.69 17.96 -0.59
N PRO A 168 -12.45 17.41 -1.80
CA PRO A 168 -11.34 16.51 -2.05
C PRO A 168 -10.00 17.12 -1.65
N LEU A 169 -9.16 16.33 -0.99
CA LEU A 169 -7.80 16.71 -0.66
C LEU A 169 -6.87 16.37 -1.83
N HIS A 170 -6.23 17.38 -2.40
CA HIS A 170 -5.05 17.16 -3.24
C HIS A 170 -3.85 16.88 -2.34
N LEU A 171 -3.30 15.66 -2.41
CA LEU A 171 -2.13 15.29 -1.61
C LEU A 171 -0.90 15.99 -2.20
N ARG A 172 -0.23 16.81 -1.39
CA ARG A 172 1.02 17.48 -1.75
C ARG A 172 2.18 16.48 -1.83
N MET A 173 3.25 16.86 -2.53
CA MET A 173 4.55 16.19 -2.41
C MET A 173 5.12 16.38 -1.00
N PHE A 174 6.14 15.57 -0.67
CA PHE A 174 6.91 15.79 0.55
C PHE A 174 7.65 17.13 0.50
N ASP A 175 7.88 17.72 1.67
CA ASP A 175 8.91 18.74 1.80
C ASP A 175 10.32 18.12 1.89
N GLU A 176 11.36 18.96 1.93
CA GLU A 176 12.75 18.49 2.00
C GLU A 176 13.04 17.73 3.31
N ASP A 177 12.43 18.14 4.43
CA ASP A 177 12.62 17.52 5.74
C ASP A 177 11.94 16.15 5.82
N GLU A 178 10.70 16.03 5.35
CA GLU A 178 9.96 14.78 5.21
C GLU A 178 10.70 13.80 4.29
N SER A 179 11.24 14.31 3.18
CA SER A 179 12.01 13.51 2.23
C SER A 179 13.26 12.91 2.86
N TRP A 180 14.03 13.73 3.59
CA TRP A 180 15.20 13.27 4.32
C TRP A 180 14.83 12.28 5.42
N LYS A 181 13.84 12.59 6.25
CA LYS A 181 13.40 11.71 7.33
C LYS A 181 12.98 10.33 6.82
N LEU A 182 12.27 10.27 5.68
CA LEU A 182 11.87 9.00 5.09
C LEU A 182 13.08 8.22 4.56
N LEU A 183 14.01 8.90 3.88
CA LEU A 183 15.24 8.28 3.38
C LEU A 183 16.07 7.71 4.53
N GLU A 184 16.37 8.53 5.54
CA GLU A 184 17.14 8.15 6.72
C GLU A 184 16.52 6.94 7.41
N LYS A 185 15.22 6.98 7.67
CA LYS A 185 14.50 5.87 8.31
C LYS A 185 14.55 4.58 7.48
N LYS A 186 14.36 4.66 6.17
CA LYS A 186 14.34 3.47 5.31
C LYS A 186 15.75 2.87 5.10
N VAL A 187 16.80 3.68 5.23
CA VAL A 187 18.19 3.23 5.08
C VAL A 187 18.80 2.71 6.38
N PHE A 188 18.51 3.34 7.52
CA PHE A 188 19.17 3.05 8.80
C PHE A 188 18.23 2.40 9.83
N GLY A 189 16.92 2.34 9.57
CA GLY A 189 15.95 1.80 10.51
C GLY A 189 15.87 2.64 11.79
N GLU A 190 16.14 2.02 12.94
CA GLU A 190 16.22 2.70 14.24
C GLU A 190 17.60 3.35 14.50
N GLN A 191 18.61 3.05 13.66
CA GLN A 191 19.93 3.64 13.79
C GLN A 191 19.93 5.05 13.19
N SER A 192 20.77 5.93 13.74
CA SER A 192 20.93 7.28 13.20
C SER A 192 21.95 7.30 12.07
N CYS A 193 21.73 8.19 11.09
CA CYS A 193 22.70 8.43 10.04
C CYS A 193 24.00 9.03 10.60
N SER A 194 25.15 8.55 10.11
CA SER A 194 26.44 9.19 10.40
C SER A 194 26.45 10.63 9.88
N PRO A 195 26.95 11.63 10.64
CA PRO A 195 27.06 13.01 10.18
C PRO A 195 27.81 13.15 8.84
N LEU A 196 28.75 12.24 8.55
CA LEU A 196 29.52 12.23 7.30
C LEU A 196 28.66 11.94 6.06
N LEU A 197 27.60 11.16 6.21
CA LEU A 197 26.70 10.79 5.11
C LEU A 197 25.54 11.77 4.94
N LYS A 198 25.35 12.70 5.89
CA LYS A 198 24.18 13.58 5.93
C LYS A 198 24.09 14.48 4.70
N ASP A 199 25.20 15.08 4.29
CA ASP A 199 25.20 16.02 3.16
C ASP A 199 24.89 15.34 1.84
N VAL A 200 25.54 14.21 1.54
CA VAL A 200 25.25 13.42 0.34
C VAL A 200 23.84 12.83 0.39
N GLY A 201 23.39 12.39 1.56
CA GLY A 201 22.04 11.87 1.77
C GLY A 201 20.94 12.90 1.54
N LEU A 202 21.10 14.13 2.03
CA LEU A 202 20.18 15.24 1.78
C LEU A 202 20.09 15.56 0.29
N ARG A 203 21.23 15.58 -0.42
CA ARG A 203 21.24 15.77 -1.88
C ARG A 203 20.49 14.65 -2.59
N ILE A 204 20.74 13.38 -2.23
CA ILE A 204 20.03 12.24 -2.81
C ILE A 204 18.51 12.33 -2.54
N ALA A 205 18.10 12.67 -1.32
CA ALA A 205 16.68 12.85 -0.99
C ALA A 205 16.02 13.92 -1.87
N LYS A 206 16.71 15.05 -2.08
CA LYS A 206 16.26 16.11 -2.99
C LYS A 206 16.16 15.63 -4.44
N MET A 207 17.12 14.82 -4.89
CA MET A 207 17.15 14.22 -6.22
C MET A 207 15.99 13.24 -6.47
N CYS A 208 15.37 12.70 -5.43
CA CYS A 208 14.19 11.83 -5.57
C CYS A 208 12.90 12.59 -5.94
N GLY A 209 12.96 13.92 -6.13
CA GLY A 209 11.83 14.72 -6.59
C GLY A 209 10.67 14.77 -5.60
N GLN A 210 10.96 14.62 -4.30
CA GLN A 210 9.98 14.71 -3.21
C GLN A 210 8.81 13.71 -3.29
N LEU A 211 8.99 12.62 -4.05
CA LEU A 211 8.01 11.55 -4.17
C LEU A 211 8.37 10.41 -3.19
N PRO A 212 7.49 10.04 -2.24
CA PRO A 212 7.76 8.98 -1.27
C PRO A 212 8.21 7.66 -1.89
N LEU A 213 7.57 7.22 -2.98
CA LEU A 213 7.96 6.00 -3.68
C LEU A 213 9.41 6.06 -4.20
N SER A 214 9.79 7.17 -4.83
CA SER A 214 11.15 7.38 -5.32
C SER A 214 12.18 7.29 -4.20
N ILE A 215 11.90 7.93 -3.07
CA ILE A 215 12.76 7.94 -1.89
C ILE A 215 12.94 6.52 -1.34
N VAL A 216 11.85 5.76 -1.24
CA VAL A 216 11.86 4.38 -0.74
C VAL A 216 12.64 3.44 -1.66
N LEU A 217 12.53 3.60 -2.97
CA LEU A 217 13.29 2.83 -3.96
C LEU A 217 14.79 3.13 -3.86
N VAL A 218 15.17 4.40 -3.79
CA VAL A 218 16.57 4.81 -3.61
C VAL A 218 17.12 4.37 -2.25
N ALA A 219 16.31 4.44 -1.19
CA ALA A 219 16.67 3.89 0.12
C ALA A 219 17.04 2.40 0.02
N GLY A 220 16.26 1.62 -0.74
CA GLY A 220 16.52 0.20 -0.98
C GLY A 220 17.87 -0.06 -1.67
N ILE A 221 18.31 0.85 -2.55
CA ILE A 221 19.63 0.80 -3.16
C ILE A 221 20.72 1.12 -2.13
N LEU A 222 20.54 2.20 -1.36
CA LEU A 222 21.51 2.65 -0.36
C LEU A 222 21.65 1.70 0.84
N SER A 223 20.60 0.93 1.17
CA SER A 223 20.62 -0.07 2.24
C SER A 223 21.63 -1.19 1.96
N GLU A 224 21.86 -1.51 0.69
CA GLU A 224 22.77 -2.57 0.25
C GLU A 224 24.20 -2.08 0.01
N MET A 225 24.42 -0.76 0.03
CA MET A 225 25.74 -0.16 -0.16
C MET A 225 26.48 0.02 1.16
N GLU A 226 27.81 -0.01 1.07
CA GLU A 226 28.67 0.40 2.17
C GLU A 226 28.32 1.83 2.59
N LYS A 227 28.33 2.08 3.90
CA LYS A 227 27.94 3.35 4.51
C LYS A 227 29.11 4.34 4.45
N GLU A 228 29.66 4.50 3.25
CA GLU A 228 30.77 5.39 2.93
C GLU A 228 30.31 6.48 1.95
N VAL A 229 30.90 7.67 2.08
CA VAL A 229 30.51 8.84 1.28
C VAL A 229 30.69 8.56 -0.22
N GLU A 230 31.80 7.93 -0.61
CA GLU A 230 32.12 7.63 -2.00
C GLU A 230 31.05 6.76 -2.68
N CYS A 231 30.54 5.74 -1.97
CA CYS A 231 29.47 4.87 -2.48
C CYS A 231 28.16 5.64 -2.70
N TRP A 232 27.81 6.55 -1.78
CA TRP A 232 26.60 7.37 -1.91
C TRP A 232 26.74 8.42 -3.03
N GLU A 233 27.94 8.96 -3.24
CA GLU A 233 28.21 9.87 -4.36
C GLU A 233 28.05 9.17 -5.72
N LEU A 234 28.40 7.88 -5.83
CA LEU A 234 28.11 7.10 -7.05
C LEU A 234 26.61 7.04 -7.33
N VAL A 235 25.77 6.83 -6.30
CA VAL A 235 24.31 6.84 -6.44
C VAL A 235 23.81 8.22 -6.83
N ALA A 236 24.30 9.28 -6.17
CA ALA A 236 23.93 10.65 -6.50
C ALA A 236 24.25 10.98 -7.97
N ASN A 237 25.47 10.66 -8.44
CA ASN A 237 25.89 10.90 -9.82
C ASN A 237 25.03 10.14 -10.84
N ASN A 238 24.69 8.88 -10.55
CA ASN A 238 23.83 8.08 -11.40
C ASN A 238 22.37 8.56 -11.40
N LEU A 239 21.85 9.07 -10.29
CA LEU A 239 20.51 9.65 -10.26
C LEU A 239 20.47 10.96 -11.06
N GLY A 240 21.53 11.77 -11.00
CA GLY A 240 21.63 13.08 -11.64
C GLY A 240 21.33 13.09 -13.14
N THR A 241 21.58 11.98 -13.83
CA THR A 241 21.35 11.84 -15.28
C THR A 241 19.91 11.54 -15.66
N HIS A 242 19.03 11.21 -14.70
CA HIS A 242 17.70 10.62 -14.96
C HIS A 242 16.49 11.38 -14.35
N ILE A 243 16.72 12.50 -13.65
CA ILE A 243 15.70 13.15 -12.80
C ILE A 243 14.62 13.95 -13.56
N HIS A 244 14.75 14.14 -14.87
CA HIS A 244 13.73 14.87 -15.62
C HIS A 244 12.54 13.97 -16.00
N ASN A 245 11.54 13.97 -15.10
CA ASN A 245 10.09 13.80 -15.35
C ASN A 245 9.45 12.40 -15.34
N ASP A 246 10.12 11.33 -14.89
CA ASP A 246 9.44 10.02 -14.87
C ASP A 246 9.81 9.16 -13.65
N SER A 247 8.81 8.80 -12.84
CA SER A 247 8.94 7.78 -11.79
C SER A 247 9.41 6.44 -12.36
N ARG A 248 9.18 6.18 -13.66
CA ARG A 248 9.71 5.00 -14.35
C ARG A 248 11.23 4.98 -14.38
N ALA A 249 11.92 6.13 -14.43
CA ALA A 249 13.38 6.16 -14.45
C ALA A 249 14.00 5.64 -13.14
N ILE A 250 13.33 5.88 -12.01
CA ILE A 250 13.80 5.40 -10.70
C ILE A 250 13.50 3.91 -10.53
N VAL A 251 12.34 3.44 -10.98
CA VAL A 251 12.02 2.01 -11.02
C VAL A 251 13.01 1.25 -11.93
N ASP A 252 13.33 1.82 -13.09
CA ASP A 252 14.30 1.27 -14.05
C ASP A 252 15.70 1.18 -13.42
N GLN A 253 16.15 2.24 -12.74
CA GLN A 253 17.43 2.23 -12.03
C GLN A 253 17.48 1.18 -10.93
N SER A 254 16.42 1.05 -10.12
CA SER A 254 16.31 0.01 -9.10
C SER A 254 16.37 -1.40 -9.71
N TYR A 255 15.79 -1.60 -10.89
CA TYR A 255 15.91 -2.86 -11.63
C TYR A 255 17.32 -3.11 -12.18
N HIS A 256 17.99 -2.07 -12.70
CA HIS A 256 19.33 -2.21 -13.27
C HIS A 256 20.37 -2.65 -12.24
N VAL A 257 20.28 -2.13 -11.01
CA VAL A 257 21.17 -2.49 -9.89
C VAL A 257 20.83 -3.82 -9.20
N LEU A 258 19.77 -4.51 -9.61
CA LEU A 258 19.48 -5.85 -9.09
C LEU A 258 20.54 -6.87 -9.54
N PRO A 259 20.97 -7.77 -8.65
CA PRO A 259 21.69 -8.98 -9.04
C PRO A 259 20.96 -9.75 -10.15
N CYS A 260 21.71 -10.28 -11.13
CA CYS A 260 21.13 -10.96 -12.30
C CYS A 260 20.13 -12.07 -11.95
N HIS A 261 20.35 -12.79 -10.85
CA HIS A 261 19.46 -13.87 -10.41
C HIS A 261 18.10 -13.38 -9.87
N LEU A 262 17.99 -12.12 -9.44
CA LEU A 262 16.73 -11.53 -8.96
C LEU A 262 15.90 -10.90 -10.08
N LYS A 263 16.53 -10.54 -11.21
CA LYS A 263 15.85 -9.83 -12.30
C LYS A 263 14.66 -10.61 -12.86
N SER A 264 14.84 -11.89 -13.17
CA SER A 264 13.75 -12.73 -13.68
C SER A 264 12.62 -12.92 -12.65
N CYS A 265 12.98 -13.09 -11.37
CA CYS A 265 12.02 -13.22 -10.28
C CYS A 265 11.17 -11.95 -10.14
N PHE A 266 11.80 -10.77 -10.22
CA PHE A 266 11.12 -9.48 -10.17
C PHE A 266 10.21 -9.24 -11.40
N LEU A 267 10.70 -9.53 -12.61
CA LEU A 267 9.90 -9.36 -13.83
C LEU A 267 8.66 -10.26 -13.85
N TYR A 268 8.71 -11.42 -13.20
CA TYR A 268 7.58 -12.35 -13.16
C TYR A 268 6.35 -11.80 -12.45
N PHE A 269 6.50 -10.77 -11.59
CA PHE A 269 5.36 -10.09 -11.00
C PHE A 269 4.44 -9.46 -12.06
N GLY A 270 4.96 -9.11 -13.24
CA GLY A 270 4.17 -8.62 -14.37
C GLY A 270 3.18 -9.66 -14.96
N ALA A 271 3.27 -10.93 -14.57
CA ALA A 271 2.31 -11.96 -14.95
C ALA A 271 1.03 -11.96 -14.07
N PHE A 272 1.03 -11.21 -12.97
CA PHE A 272 -0.14 -11.06 -12.10
C PHE A 272 -0.94 -9.80 -12.48
N LEU A 273 -2.22 -9.78 -12.11
CA LEU A 273 -3.04 -8.58 -12.27
C LEU A 273 -2.58 -7.47 -11.31
N GLU A 274 -2.77 -6.22 -11.72
CA GLU A 274 -2.50 -5.04 -10.88
C GLU A 274 -3.21 -5.15 -9.53
N ASP A 275 -2.53 -4.69 -8.46
CA ASP A 275 -2.99 -4.68 -7.07
C ASP A 275 -3.38 -6.02 -6.44
N ARG A 276 -3.20 -7.14 -7.15
CA ARG A 276 -3.46 -8.47 -6.59
C ARG A 276 -2.49 -8.76 -5.45
N VAL A 277 -3.06 -9.15 -4.31
CA VAL A 277 -2.32 -9.81 -3.25
C VAL A 277 -1.90 -11.20 -3.73
N ILE A 278 -0.60 -11.47 -3.70
CA ILE A 278 0.02 -12.70 -4.17
C ILE A 278 0.43 -13.54 -2.97
N ASP A 279 -0.06 -14.78 -2.92
CA ASP A 279 0.37 -15.79 -1.95
C ASP A 279 1.83 -16.22 -2.23
N ILE A 280 2.68 -16.18 -1.20
CA ILE A 280 4.11 -16.46 -1.34
C ILE A 280 4.38 -17.90 -1.74
N SER A 281 3.64 -18.86 -1.18
CA SER A 281 3.81 -20.28 -1.53
C SER A 281 3.50 -20.53 -3.00
N ARG A 282 2.49 -19.84 -3.55
CA ARG A 282 2.19 -19.85 -4.99
C ARG A 282 3.30 -19.19 -5.81
N LEU A 283 3.78 -18.01 -5.39
CA LEU A 283 4.85 -17.29 -6.11
C LEU A 283 6.12 -18.12 -6.21
N ILE A 284 6.56 -18.71 -5.09
CA ILE A 284 7.76 -19.57 -5.04
C ILE A 284 7.61 -20.75 -6.01
N ARG A 285 6.47 -21.46 -5.98
CA ARG A 285 6.23 -22.58 -6.90
C ARG A 285 6.33 -22.16 -8.37
N LEU A 286 5.85 -20.96 -8.71
CA LEU A 286 5.94 -20.44 -10.06
C LEU A 286 7.39 -20.13 -10.45
N TRP A 287 8.16 -19.46 -9.59
CA TRP A 287 9.59 -19.23 -9.83
C TRP A 287 10.40 -20.52 -9.99
N LEU A 288 10.06 -21.55 -9.22
CA LEU A 288 10.65 -22.88 -9.35
C LEU A 288 10.29 -23.53 -10.69
N SER A 289 9.02 -23.45 -11.12
CA SER A 289 8.59 -24.01 -12.41
C SER A 289 9.25 -23.34 -13.61
N GLU A 290 9.54 -22.05 -13.51
CA GLU A 290 10.26 -21.30 -14.55
C GLU A 290 11.78 -21.48 -14.48
N SER A 291 12.28 -22.28 -13.53
CA SER A 291 13.71 -22.53 -13.32
C SER A 291 14.53 -21.25 -13.06
N PHE A 292 13.92 -20.23 -12.44
CA PHE A 292 14.64 -19.01 -12.06
C PHE A 292 15.60 -19.23 -10.88
N ILE A 293 15.33 -20.24 -10.07
CA ILE A 293 16.12 -20.58 -8.89
C ILE A 293 17.13 -21.66 -9.25
N LYS A 294 18.41 -21.38 -9.03
CA LYS A 294 19.50 -22.33 -9.27
C LYS A 294 19.81 -23.09 -7.99
N SER A 295 20.10 -24.38 -8.10
CA SER A 295 20.49 -25.21 -6.97
C SER A 295 21.84 -24.81 -6.39
N CYS A 296 21.97 -24.95 -5.08
CA CYS A 296 23.21 -24.80 -4.33
C CYS A 296 23.32 -26.00 -3.37
N GLU A 297 24.52 -26.55 -3.19
CA GLU A 297 24.72 -27.87 -2.55
C GLU A 297 24.22 -27.96 -1.09
N ASP A 298 24.01 -26.81 -0.43
CA ASP A 298 23.69 -26.74 1.01
C ASP A 298 22.30 -26.17 1.34
N ARG A 299 21.45 -25.87 0.35
CA ARG A 299 20.12 -25.25 0.60
C ARG A 299 19.03 -25.80 -0.31
N SER A 300 17.81 -25.89 0.22
CA SER A 300 16.64 -26.22 -0.61
C SER A 300 16.35 -25.10 -1.61
N LEU A 301 15.72 -25.42 -2.73
CA LEU A 301 15.36 -24.41 -3.73
C LEU A 301 14.33 -23.43 -3.17
N GLU A 302 13.44 -23.90 -2.31
CA GLU A 302 12.46 -23.09 -1.59
C GLU A 302 13.13 -22.07 -0.68
N ASP A 303 14.16 -22.47 0.09
CA ASP A 303 14.90 -21.55 0.97
C ASP A 303 15.65 -20.47 0.15
N ILE A 304 16.19 -20.85 -1.02
CA ILE A 304 16.84 -19.88 -1.92
C ILE A 304 15.80 -18.90 -2.48
N ALA A 305 14.62 -19.39 -2.87
CA ALA A 305 13.52 -18.55 -3.37
C ALA A 305 12.98 -17.60 -2.29
N GLU A 306 12.83 -18.07 -1.05
CA GLU A 306 12.47 -17.23 0.10
C GLU A 306 13.52 -16.13 0.29
N GLY A 307 14.81 -16.46 0.26
CA GLY A 307 15.90 -15.48 0.35
C GLY A 307 15.91 -14.44 -0.79
N TYR A 308 15.56 -14.85 -2.01
CA TYR A 308 15.42 -13.92 -3.14
C TYR A 308 14.27 -12.93 -2.92
N LEU A 309 13.13 -13.43 -2.43
CA LEU A 309 11.99 -12.58 -2.09
C LEU A 309 12.33 -11.61 -0.94
N GLU A 310 13.01 -12.09 0.10
CA GLU A 310 13.47 -11.24 1.21
C GLU A 310 14.40 -10.14 0.73
N ASN A 311 15.28 -10.43 -0.24
CA ASN A 311 16.13 -9.41 -0.84
C ASN A 311 15.32 -8.37 -1.65
N LEU A 312 14.32 -8.79 -2.42
CA LEU A 312 13.42 -7.87 -3.13
C LEU A 312 12.60 -7.00 -2.16
N ILE A 313 12.17 -7.56 -1.03
CA ILE A 313 11.49 -6.82 0.05
C ILE A 313 12.46 -5.83 0.71
N GLY A 314 13.69 -6.25 1.03
CA GLY A 314 14.72 -5.39 1.63
C GLY A 314 15.11 -4.21 0.74
N ARG A 315 15.05 -4.41 -0.59
CA ARG A 315 15.23 -3.35 -1.59
C ARG A 315 14.00 -2.48 -1.83
N ASN A 316 12.93 -2.68 -1.04
CA ASN A 316 11.64 -2.01 -1.17
C ASN A 316 11.02 -2.12 -2.57
N LEU A 317 11.26 -3.20 -3.31
CA LEU A 317 10.62 -3.44 -4.60
C LEU A 317 9.30 -4.22 -4.46
N VAL A 318 9.16 -4.97 -3.37
CA VAL A 318 8.00 -5.80 -3.05
C VAL A 318 7.47 -5.41 -1.67
N MET A 319 6.17 -5.17 -1.57
CA MET A 319 5.50 -4.87 -0.31
C MET A 319 4.92 -6.13 0.33
N VAL A 320 5.15 -6.29 1.63
CA VAL A 320 4.55 -7.36 2.43
C VAL A 320 3.13 -6.98 2.83
N THR A 321 2.14 -7.82 2.52
CA THR A 321 0.74 -7.57 2.88
C THR A 321 0.28 -8.41 4.06
N GLN A 322 0.89 -9.58 4.27
CA GLN A 322 0.55 -10.46 5.39
C GLN A 322 1.77 -11.21 5.91
N ARG A 323 1.85 -11.32 7.24
CA ARG A 323 2.79 -12.20 7.95
C ARG A 323 2.03 -13.21 8.79
N ALA A 324 2.60 -14.41 8.95
CA ALA A 324 2.06 -15.40 9.88
C ALA A 324 2.31 -14.98 11.33
N ILE A 325 1.32 -15.24 12.18
CA ILE A 325 1.40 -14.94 13.62
C ILE A 325 2.34 -15.91 14.33
N SER A 326 2.45 -17.14 13.84
CA SER A 326 3.25 -18.20 14.45
C SER A 326 4.75 -17.91 14.44
N ASP A 327 5.28 -17.52 13.28
CA ASP A 327 6.70 -17.47 12.99
C ASP A 327 7.14 -16.17 12.30
N GLY A 328 6.22 -15.22 12.07
CA GLY A 328 6.52 -13.94 11.43
C GLY A 328 6.81 -14.02 9.93
N LYS A 329 6.76 -15.23 9.33
CA LYS A 329 7.06 -15.44 7.91
C LYS A 329 6.08 -14.69 7.01
N VAL A 330 6.57 -14.19 5.89
CA VAL A 330 5.75 -13.50 4.88
C VAL A 330 4.81 -14.52 4.24
N LYS A 331 3.50 -14.24 4.27
CA LYS A 331 2.45 -15.09 3.69
C LYS A 331 1.91 -14.53 2.38
N ALA A 332 1.87 -13.21 2.26
CA ALA A 332 1.44 -12.58 1.04
C ALA A 332 2.19 -11.26 0.78
N CYS A 333 2.30 -10.91 -0.50
CA CYS A 333 2.95 -9.68 -0.96
C CYS A 333 2.20 -9.05 -2.14
N ARG A 334 2.64 -7.86 -2.55
CA ARG A 334 2.24 -7.19 -3.79
C ARG A 334 3.36 -6.24 -4.26
N LEU A 335 3.31 -5.79 -5.52
CA LEU A 335 4.13 -4.66 -5.98
C LEU A 335 3.51 -3.32 -5.55
N HIS A 336 4.33 -2.26 -5.61
CA HIS A 336 3.95 -0.86 -5.34
C HIS A 336 2.90 -0.30 -6.27
#